data_AF-A0A1D6HYF8-F1
#
_entry.id   AF-A0A1D6HYF8-F1
#
_cell.length_a   1.000
_cell.length_b   1.000
_cell.length_c   1.000
_cell.angle_alpha   90.00
_cell.angle_beta   90.00
_cell.angle_gamma   90.00
#
_symmetry.space_group_name_H-M   'P 1'
#
loop_
_entity.id
_entity.type
_entity.pdbx_description
1 polymer ?
#
loop_
_entity_poly.entity_id
_entity_poly.type
_entity_poly.pdbx_seq_one_letter_code
_entity_poly.pdbx_strand_id
1 'polypeptide(L)'
;MLEVGNGGMAYNEYVVHFSLWAIAKAPLVIGCDVTRVSNETLGILSNAEVIAISQDRLGVQGQKVSKYGNDLEVWAGQLSGHRKAVLLLNRGATRSASITAAWPDVGIRRGVAVEARDVWKHETLPGWFTGSLTAVVGPHSCKLFVLTPVPS
;
A
#
# COMPACT_ATOMS: atom_id res chain seq x y z
N MET A 1 1.19 17.13 -6.01
CA MET A 1 2.60 17.18 -5.58
C MET A 1 2.71 16.38 -4.30
N LEU A 2 3.86 15.75 -4.02
CA LEU A 2 4.08 15.04 -2.76
C LEU A 2 4.40 16.05 -1.66
N GLU A 3 3.63 16.02 -0.57
CA GLU A 3 3.84 16.89 0.61
C GLU A 3 4.82 16.28 1.64
N VAL A 4 5.39 15.11 1.32
CA VAL A 4 6.30 14.38 2.20
C VAL A 4 7.50 15.25 2.54
N GLY A 5 7.66 15.59 3.82
CA GLY A 5 8.77 16.42 4.33
C GLY A 5 8.42 17.89 4.59
N ASN A 6 7.18 18.34 4.32
CA ASN A 6 6.77 19.74 4.51
C ASN A 6 6.32 20.10 5.94
N GLY A 7 6.37 19.15 6.88
CA GLY A 7 6.09 19.35 8.30
C GLY A 7 4.62 19.37 8.73
N GLY A 8 3.67 19.30 7.80
CA GLY A 8 2.22 19.38 8.08
C GLY A 8 1.52 18.07 8.45
N MET A 9 2.23 16.95 8.44
CA MET A 9 1.71 15.60 8.69
C MET A 9 2.66 14.77 9.55
N ALA A 10 2.12 13.79 10.27
CA ALA A 10 2.89 12.78 10.97
C ALA A 10 3.53 11.77 10.00
N TYR A 11 4.54 11.02 10.46
CA TYR A 11 5.26 10.04 9.64
C TYR A 11 4.33 9.02 8.97
N ASN A 12 3.38 8.46 9.72
CA ASN A 12 2.40 7.49 9.21
C ASN A 12 1.48 8.11 8.15
N GLU A 13 1.10 9.38 8.29
CA GLU A 13 0.30 10.09 7.30
C GLU A 13 1.09 10.32 6.00
N TYR A 14 2.39 10.60 6.08
CA TYR A 14 3.25 10.63 4.88
C TYR A 14 3.36 9.27 4.20
N VAL A 15 3.48 8.19 4.97
CA VAL A 15 3.47 6.81 4.46
C VAL A 15 2.15 6.50 3.74
N VAL A 16 1.01 6.92 4.32
CA VAL A 16 -0.32 6.80 3.70
C VAL A 16 -0.38 7.60 2.40
N HIS A 17 0.04 8.87 2.42
CA HIS A 17 0.04 9.75 1.26
C HIS A 17 0.87 9.17 0.12
N PHE A 18 2.10 8.76 0.39
CA PHE A 18 2.98 8.17 -0.62
C PHE A 18 2.43 6.85 -1.17
N SER A 19 1.88 6.00 -0.30
CA SER A 19 1.25 4.73 -0.71
C SER A 19 0.04 4.93 -1.61
N LEU A 20 -0.83 5.89 -1.28
CA LEU A 20 -2.01 6.22 -2.09
C LEU A 20 -1.61 6.79 -3.44
N TRP A 21 -0.62 7.68 -3.49
CA TRP A 21 -0.10 8.22 -4.75
C TRP A 21 0.50 7.11 -5.63
N ALA A 22 1.28 6.20 -5.03
CA ALA A 22 1.91 5.11 -5.75
C ALA A 22 0.88 4.12 -6.32
N ILE A 23 -0.08 3.66 -5.51
CA ILE A 23 -1.11 2.71 -5.98
C ILE A 23 -2.05 3.36 -7.00
N ALA A 24 -2.31 4.66 -6.89
CA ALA A 24 -3.11 5.42 -7.85
C ALA A 24 -2.37 5.74 -9.17
N LYS A 25 -1.09 5.35 -9.31
CA LYS A 25 -0.24 5.70 -10.46
C LYS A 25 -0.14 7.20 -10.69
N ALA A 26 -0.27 7.99 -9.62
CA ALA A 26 -0.10 9.43 -9.69
C ALA A 26 1.39 9.77 -9.88
N PRO A 27 1.71 10.90 -10.55
CA PRO A 27 3.08 11.38 -10.62
C PRO A 27 3.68 11.60 -9.22
N LEU A 28 4.81 10.93 -8.94
CA LEU A 28 5.57 11.05 -7.69
C LEU A 28 6.54 12.24 -7.77
N VAL A 29 6.01 13.46 -7.90
CA VAL A 29 6.81 14.69 -7.96
C VAL A 29 7.07 15.21 -6.55
N ILE A 30 8.34 15.22 -6.14
CA ILE A 30 8.80 15.70 -4.84
C ILE A 30 8.54 17.21 -4.72
N GLY A 31 7.83 17.61 -3.66
CA GLY A 31 7.49 19.02 -3.38
C GLY A 31 8.23 19.65 -2.21
N CYS A 32 9.16 18.95 -1.56
CA CYS A 32 9.89 19.43 -0.40
C CYS A 32 11.29 19.94 -0.77
N ASP A 33 11.93 20.66 0.16
CA ASP A 33 13.34 21.06 0.04
C ASP A 33 14.28 19.83 0.15
N VAL A 34 14.74 19.35 -1.00
CA VAL A 34 15.63 18.18 -1.10
C VAL A 34 17.01 18.43 -0.49
N THR A 35 17.43 19.68 -0.26
CA THR A 35 18.73 19.98 0.36
C THR A 35 18.72 19.80 1.88
N ARG A 36 17.53 19.73 2.49
CA ARG A 36 17.32 19.65 3.93
C ARG A 36 16.39 18.50 4.34
N VAL A 37 16.28 17.48 3.50
CA VAL A 37 15.41 16.33 3.73
C VAL A 37 15.89 15.52 4.94
N SER A 38 14.97 15.17 5.85
CA SER A 38 15.31 14.27 6.96
C SER A 38 15.53 12.85 6.48
N ASN A 39 16.31 12.04 7.20
CA ASN A 39 16.50 10.63 6.86
C ASN A 39 15.17 9.84 6.82
N GLU A 40 14.22 10.18 7.69
CA GLU A 40 12.88 9.57 7.69
C GLU A 40 12.11 9.91 6.40
N THR A 41 12.11 11.19 6.00
CA THR A 41 11.45 11.65 4.77
C THR A 41 12.10 11.01 3.54
N LEU A 42 13.45 10.97 3.52
CA LEU A 42 14.20 10.32 2.46
C LEU A 42 13.85 8.84 2.37
N GLY A 43 13.77 8.13 3.51
CA GLY A 43 13.36 6.72 3.56
C GLY A 43 11.98 6.46 2.96
N ILE A 44 11.03 7.38 3.14
CA ILE A 44 9.71 7.31 2.47
C ILE A 44 9.87 7.53 0.96
N LEU A 45 10.51 8.63 0.56
CA LEU A 45 10.64 9.03 -0.83
C LEU A 45 11.49 8.07 -1.67
N SER A 46 12.43 7.36 -1.05
CA SER A 46 13.36 6.45 -1.70
C SER A 46 12.98 4.97 -1.56
N ASN A 47 11.79 4.64 -1.04
CA ASN A 47 11.38 3.24 -0.92
C ASN A 47 11.20 2.62 -2.33
N ALA A 48 12.19 1.82 -2.74
CA ALA A 48 12.25 1.22 -4.06
C ALA A 48 11.06 0.31 -4.39
N GLU A 49 10.47 -0.35 -3.39
CA GLU A 49 9.33 -1.26 -3.60
C GLU A 49 8.03 -0.51 -3.83
N VAL A 50 7.81 0.59 -3.10
CA VAL A 50 6.65 1.47 -3.32
C VAL A 50 6.79 2.20 -4.66
N ILE A 51 8.00 2.64 -5.01
CA ILE A 51 8.29 3.20 -6.33
C ILE A 51 8.03 2.17 -7.43
N ALA A 52 8.46 0.91 -7.25
CA ALA A 52 8.20 -0.16 -8.21
C ALA A 52 6.70 -0.44 -8.40
N ILE A 53 5.88 -0.27 -7.35
CA ILE A 53 4.43 -0.27 -7.51
C ILE A 53 3.99 0.88 -8.42
N SER A 54 4.41 2.12 -8.18
CA SER A 54 4.06 3.25 -9.04
C SER A 54 4.49 3.05 -10.50
N GLN A 55 5.73 2.60 -10.71
CA GLN A 55 6.38 2.45 -12.01
C GLN A 55 6.13 1.10 -12.71
N ASP A 56 5.22 0.26 -12.18
CA ASP A 56 4.90 -1.01 -12.82
C ASP A 56 4.42 -0.80 -14.26
N ARG A 57 5.02 -1.56 -15.19
CA ARG A 57 4.84 -1.43 -16.64
C ARG A 57 3.39 -1.53 -17.14
N LEU A 58 2.47 -2.14 -16.37
CA LEU A 58 1.08 -2.21 -16.78
C LEU A 58 0.37 -0.85 -16.67
N GLY A 59 0.87 0.06 -15.83
CA GLY A 59 0.26 1.38 -15.63
C GLY A 59 -1.18 1.35 -15.11
N VAL A 60 -1.66 0.21 -14.62
CA VAL A 60 -3.05 0.06 -14.17
C VAL A 60 -3.24 0.75 -12.82
N GLN A 61 -4.06 1.80 -12.81
CA GLN A 61 -4.44 2.52 -11.60
C GLN A 61 -5.16 1.59 -10.62
N GLY A 62 -4.69 1.56 -9.37
CA GLY A 62 -5.39 0.91 -8.28
C GLY A 62 -6.64 1.67 -7.87
N GLN A 63 -7.65 0.93 -7.45
CA GLN A 63 -8.97 1.46 -7.10
C GLN A 63 -9.34 1.02 -5.70
N LYS A 64 -10.20 1.80 -5.04
CA LYS A 64 -10.84 1.38 -3.81
C LYS A 64 -11.83 0.25 -4.14
N VAL A 65 -11.54 -0.94 -3.63
CA VAL A 65 -12.33 -2.14 -3.91
C VAL A 65 -13.27 -2.51 -2.76
N SER A 66 -12.97 -2.07 -1.54
CA SER A 66 -13.83 -2.27 -0.38
C SER A 66 -13.73 -1.12 0.62
N LYS A 67 -14.78 -0.96 1.43
CA LYS A 67 -14.87 0.03 2.51
C LYS A 67 -15.67 -0.56 3.66
N TYR A 68 -15.18 -0.40 4.88
CA TYR A 68 -15.89 -0.80 6.10
C TYR A 68 -16.13 0.43 6.99
N GLY A 69 -17.39 0.66 7.37
CA GLY A 69 -17.79 1.86 8.09
C GLY A 69 -17.41 3.12 7.31
N ASN A 70 -16.95 4.17 8.00
CA ASN A 70 -16.56 5.43 7.36
C ASN A 70 -15.07 5.53 7.05
N ASP A 71 -14.23 4.77 7.77
CA ASP A 71 -12.81 5.09 7.91
C ASP A 71 -11.87 4.01 7.36
N LEU A 72 -12.36 2.78 7.14
CA LEU A 72 -11.51 1.67 6.73
C LEU A 72 -11.70 1.40 5.24
N GLU A 73 -10.60 1.35 4.49
CA GLU A 73 -10.63 1.18 3.05
C GLU A 73 -9.64 0.10 2.61
N VAL A 74 -10.00 -0.63 1.55
CA VAL A 74 -9.11 -1.54 0.83
C VAL A 74 -8.97 -1.02 -0.59
N TRP A 75 -7.73 -0.80 -1.03
CA TRP A 75 -7.42 -0.49 -2.40
C TRP A 75 -6.64 -1.62 -3.04
N ALA A 76 -6.89 -1.89 -4.32
CA ALA A 76 -6.15 -2.89 -5.06
C ALA A 76 -5.87 -2.45 -6.50
N GLY A 77 -4.71 -2.83 -7.01
CA GLY A 77 -4.28 -2.57 -8.39
C GLY A 77 -3.55 -3.75 -9.00
N GLN A 78 -3.75 -4.00 -10.29
CA GLN A 78 -3.02 -5.03 -11.02
C GLN A 78 -1.58 -4.58 -11.26
N LEU A 79 -0.63 -5.49 -11.01
CA LEU A 79 0.76 -5.33 -11.39
C LEU A 79 1.16 -6.38 -12.43
N SER A 80 2.29 -6.16 -13.07
CA SER A 80 2.91 -7.11 -13.99
C SER A 80 3.19 -8.47 -13.32
N GLY A 81 3.15 -9.55 -14.12
CA GLY A 81 3.40 -10.91 -13.63
C GLY A 81 2.25 -11.45 -12.77
N HIS A 82 1.01 -11.04 -13.04
CA HIS A 82 -0.19 -11.43 -12.28
C HIS A 82 -0.19 -11.05 -10.79
N ARG A 83 0.77 -10.24 -10.35
CA ARG A 83 0.85 -9.72 -8.99
C ARG A 83 -0.24 -8.66 -8.73
N LYS A 84 -0.56 -8.41 -7.48
CA LYS A 84 -1.49 -7.35 -7.04
C LYS A 84 -0.83 -6.44 -6.02
N ALA A 85 -0.98 -5.13 -6.17
CA ALA A 85 -0.77 -4.21 -5.06
C ALA A 85 -2.06 -4.15 -4.24
N VAL A 86 -1.97 -4.25 -2.92
CA VAL A 86 -3.10 -4.14 -1.99
C VAL A 86 -2.76 -3.20 -0.84
N LEU A 87 -3.54 -2.13 -0.67
CA LEU A 87 -3.41 -1.19 0.43
C LEU A 87 -4.57 -1.38 1.40
N LEU A 88 -4.25 -1.62 2.67
CA LEU A 88 -5.20 -1.58 3.78
C LEU A 88 -5.03 -0.24 4.49
N LEU A 89 -6.06 0.62 4.45
CA LEU A 89 -5.99 1.98 4.94
C LEU A 89 -6.97 2.18 6.10
N ASN A 90 -6.46 2.68 7.22
CA ASN A 90 -7.26 3.17 8.33
C ASN A 90 -7.17 4.70 8.39
N ARG A 91 -8.25 5.36 7.97
CA ARG A 91 -8.42 6.83 8.05
C ARG A 91 -8.90 7.30 9.41
N GLY A 92 -9.23 6.38 10.31
CA GLY A 92 -9.76 6.70 11.63
C GLY A 92 -8.67 7.30 12.51
N ALA A 93 -9.04 8.26 13.35
CA ALA A 93 -8.10 9.05 14.12
C ALA A 93 -7.66 8.40 15.45
N THR A 94 -8.40 7.40 15.96
CA THR A 94 -8.27 7.00 17.37
C THR A 94 -7.95 5.54 17.61
N ARG A 95 -8.43 4.61 16.78
CA ARG A 95 -8.36 3.17 17.06
C ARG A 95 -7.69 2.41 15.94
N SER A 96 -6.86 1.44 16.32
CA SER A 96 -6.43 0.38 15.42
C SER A 96 -7.62 -0.49 15.02
N ALA A 97 -7.61 -0.98 13.78
CA ALA A 97 -8.66 -1.83 13.26
C ALA A 97 -8.08 -2.97 12.42
N SER A 98 -8.73 -4.13 12.47
CA SER A 98 -8.46 -5.23 11.54
C SER A 98 -9.15 -4.94 10.21
N ILE A 99 -8.37 -4.93 9.14
CA ILE A 99 -8.87 -4.74 7.77
C ILE A 99 -8.54 -5.98 6.96
N THR A 100 -9.53 -6.49 6.22
CA THR A 100 -9.41 -7.70 5.42
C THR A 100 -9.52 -7.38 3.94
N ALA A 101 -8.54 -7.80 3.15
CA ALA A 101 -8.62 -7.85 1.71
C ALA A 101 -9.07 -9.25 1.28
N ALA A 102 -10.33 -9.40 0.86
CA ALA A 102 -10.84 -10.66 0.33
C ALA A 102 -10.49 -10.80 -1.16
N TRP A 103 -10.14 -12.01 -1.60
CA TRP A 103 -9.73 -12.30 -2.99
C TRP A 103 -10.75 -11.87 -4.04
N PRO A 104 -12.07 -12.08 -3.84
CA PRO A 104 -13.07 -11.58 -4.78
C PRO A 104 -13.01 -10.07 -4.98
N ASP A 105 -12.76 -9.30 -3.92
CA ASP A 105 -12.74 -7.83 -3.97
C ASP A 105 -11.46 -7.33 -4.65
N VAL A 106 -10.30 -7.94 -4.35
CA VAL A 106 -9.02 -7.55 -4.94
C VAL A 106 -8.77 -8.13 -6.35
N GLY A 107 -9.72 -8.92 -6.87
CA GLY A 107 -9.65 -9.54 -8.19
C GLY A 107 -8.60 -10.65 -8.29
N ILE A 108 -8.45 -11.45 -7.23
CA ILE A 108 -7.70 -12.71 -7.22
C ILE A 108 -8.70 -13.87 -7.32
N ARG A 109 -8.39 -14.88 -8.14
CA ARG A 109 -9.25 -16.06 -8.29
C ARG A 109 -9.33 -16.86 -6.98
N ARG A 110 -10.51 -17.40 -6.68
CA ARG A 110 -10.68 -18.32 -5.55
C ARG A 110 -9.75 -19.54 -5.70
N GLY A 111 -9.18 -19.99 -4.59
CA GLY A 111 -8.24 -21.12 -4.55
C GLY A 111 -6.79 -20.77 -4.89
N VAL A 112 -6.50 -19.56 -5.39
CA VAL A 112 -5.11 -19.11 -5.61
C VAL A 112 -4.46 -18.80 -4.27
N ALA A 113 -3.34 -19.46 -4.02
CA ALA A 113 -2.41 -19.14 -2.95
C ALA A 113 -1.48 -18.02 -3.40
N VAL A 114 -1.24 -17.05 -2.52
CA VAL A 114 -0.30 -15.96 -2.77
C VAL A 114 0.69 -15.81 -1.62
N GLU A 115 1.90 -15.40 -1.95
CA GLU A 115 2.82 -14.80 -0.99
C GLU A 115 2.47 -13.32 -0.82
N ALA A 116 2.58 -12.79 0.40
CA ALA A 116 2.33 -11.38 0.69
C ALA A 116 3.61 -10.69 1.18
N ARG A 117 4.10 -9.70 0.44
CA ARG A 117 5.25 -8.87 0.81
C ARG A 117 4.80 -7.51 1.34
N ASP A 118 5.09 -7.19 2.60
CA ASP A 118 4.88 -5.87 3.20
C ASP A 118 6.02 -4.94 2.72
N VAL A 119 5.71 -4.02 1.81
CA VAL A 119 6.72 -3.20 1.13
C VAL A 119 7.30 -2.08 2.00
N TRP A 120 6.63 -1.75 3.10
CA TRP A 120 7.13 -0.77 4.07
C TRP A 120 8.04 -1.42 5.11
N LYS A 121 7.81 -2.69 5.42
CA LYS A 121 8.70 -3.49 6.28
C LYS A 121 9.81 -4.21 5.52
N HIS A 122 9.74 -4.24 4.18
CA HIS A 122 10.63 -5.04 3.32
C HIS A 122 10.64 -6.54 3.65
N GLU A 123 9.50 -7.03 4.16
CA GLU A 123 9.37 -8.38 4.73
C GLU A 123 8.28 -9.17 3.99
N THR A 124 8.60 -10.41 3.63
CA THR A 124 7.60 -11.38 3.18
C THR A 124 6.94 -11.99 4.41
N LEU A 125 5.62 -11.90 4.50
CA LEU A 125 4.87 -12.54 5.58
C LEU A 125 5.01 -14.05 5.50
N PRO A 126 5.14 -14.75 6.63
CA PRO A 126 5.35 -16.19 6.65
C PRO A 126 4.12 -16.95 6.13
N GLY A 127 4.36 -17.94 5.27
CA GLY A 127 3.33 -18.81 4.72
C GLY A 127 2.62 -18.23 3.50
N TRP A 128 1.59 -18.94 3.04
CA TRP A 128 0.78 -18.54 1.89
C TRP A 128 -0.64 -18.20 2.31
N PHE A 129 -1.21 -17.21 1.64
CA PHE A 129 -2.55 -16.72 1.92
C PHE A 129 -3.51 -17.21 0.84
N THR A 130 -4.65 -17.75 1.30
CA THR A 130 -5.74 -18.18 0.43
C THR A 130 -7.04 -17.54 0.90
N GLY A 131 -7.87 -17.11 -0.05
CA GLY A 131 -9.17 -16.50 0.23
C GLY A 131 -9.11 -15.04 0.68
N SER A 132 -8.19 -14.67 1.57
CA SER A 132 -8.02 -13.29 2.04
C SER A 132 -6.68 -13.03 2.73
N LEU A 133 -6.37 -11.76 2.96
CA LEU A 133 -5.32 -11.28 3.84
C LEU A 133 -5.90 -10.28 4.83
N THR A 134 -5.68 -10.49 6.13
CA THR A 134 -6.13 -9.57 7.19
C THR A 134 -4.92 -9.00 7.92
N ALA A 135 -4.93 -7.70 8.21
CA ALA A 135 -3.94 -7.09 9.07
C ALA A 135 -4.55 -6.03 9.99
N VAL A 136 -3.93 -5.85 11.16
CA VAL A 136 -4.24 -4.74 12.07
C VAL A 136 -3.52 -3.49 11.60
N VAL A 137 -4.27 -2.40 11.43
CA VAL A 137 -3.77 -1.11 10.96
C VAL A 137 -4.10 -0.04 12.00
N GLY A 138 -3.08 0.67 12.48
CA GLY A 138 -3.22 1.77 13.44
C GLY A 138 -3.98 2.97 12.87
N PRO A 139 -4.36 3.95 13.72
CA PRO A 139 -5.01 5.18 13.25
C PRO A 139 -4.11 5.95 12.27
N HIS A 140 -4.71 6.63 11.29
CA HIS A 140 -4.03 7.38 10.22
C HIS A 140 -2.85 6.63 9.58
N SER A 141 -3.00 5.32 9.43
CA SER A 141 -1.91 4.46 8.97
C SER A 141 -2.39 3.53 7.86
N CYS A 142 -1.45 2.93 7.15
CA CYS A 142 -1.74 1.90 6.17
C CYS A 142 -0.75 0.73 6.23
N LYS A 143 -1.13 -0.36 5.57
CA LYS A 143 -0.22 -1.44 5.17
C LYS A 143 -0.34 -1.64 3.67
N LEU A 144 0.78 -1.62 2.97
CA LEU A 144 0.83 -1.83 1.53
C LEU A 144 1.54 -3.16 1.27
N PHE A 145 0.86 -4.02 0.51
CA PHE A 145 1.35 -5.34 0.18
C PHE A 145 1.49 -5.51 -1.33
N VAL A 146 2.51 -6.25 -1.75
CA VAL A 146 2.53 -6.89 -3.06
C VAL A 146 2.20 -8.37 -2.87
N LEU A 147 1.08 -8.79 -3.45
CA LEU A 147 0.65 -10.18 -3.48
C LEU A 147 1.13 -10.84 -4.76
N THR A 148 1.86 -11.94 -4.62
CA THR A 148 2.41 -12.70 -5.74
C THR A 148 1.81 -14.10 -5.75
N PRO A 149 1.13 -14.53 -6.84
CA PRO A 149 0.65 -15.90 -6.95
C PRO A 149 1.78 -16.91 -6.81
N VAL A 150 1.58 -17.93 -5.99
CA VAL A 150 2.49 -19.06 -5.88
C VAL A 150 2.25 -19.99 -7.08
N PRO A 151 3.29 -20.39 -7.84
CA PRO A 151 3.13 -21.38 -8.90
C PRO A 151 2.59 -22.69 -8.33
N SER A 152 1.54 -23.22 -8.96
CA SER A 152 0.96 -24.53 -8.69
C SER A 152 1.82 -25.66 -9.21
#